data_AF-A0A1B0DMH3-F1
#
_entry.id   AF-A0A1B0DMH3-F1
#
_cell.length_a   1.000
_cell.length_b   1.000
_cell.length_c   1.000
_cell.angle_alpha   90.00
_cell.angle_beta   90.00
_cell.angle_gamma   90.00
#
_symmetry.space_group_name_H-M   'P 1'
#
loop_
_entity.id
_entity.type
_entity.pdbx_description
1 polymer ?
#
loop_
_entity_poly.entity_id
_entity_poly.type
_entity_poly.pdbx_seq_one_letter_code
_entity_poly.pdbx_strand_id
1 'polypeptide(L)'
;MVIKLLIKSGLFYGAVKYSINQGVWGSSVRTTQLYNDIGEGLSPHWTEVKNKIPLELPLLPSTGEACFVAKYYYNQGVKGTFNFLHRLPCHIGQLAKKAKDAVGSAFSSFEEAPAPAAAPVKDK
;
A
#
# COMPACT_ATOMS: atom_id res chain seq x y z
N MET A 1 22.26 -7.97 -4.14
CA MET A 1 21.17 -6.98 -3.92
C MET A 1 20.87 -6.12 -5.15
N VAL A 2 21.86 -5.67 -5.92
CA VAL A 2 21.69 -4.76 -7.08
C VAL A 2 20.81 -5.35 -8.21
N ILE A 3 20.97 -6.63 -8.55
CA ILE A 3 20.18 -7.27 -9.62
C ILE A 3 18.68 -7.28 -9.29
N LYS A 4 18.31 -7.56 -8.03
CA LYS A 4 16.90 -7.50 -7.58
C LYS A 4 16.33 -6.08 -7.65
N LEU A 5 17.14 -5.06 -7.38
CA LEU A 5 16.72 -3.66 -7.53
C LEU A 5 16.52 -3.29 -8.99
N LEU A 6 17.40 -3.72 -9.89
CA LEU A 6 17.26 -3.48 -11.33
C LEU A 6 15.98 -4.12 -11.89
N ILE A 7 15.72 -5.39 -11.56
CA ILE A 7 14.49 -6.08 -11.99
C ILE A 7 13.25 -5.36 -11.48
N LYS A 8 13.21 -5.00 -10.19
CA LYS A 8 12.08 -4.26 -9.61
C LYS A 8 11.91 -2.88 -10.23
N SER A 9 13.01 -2.17 -10.47
CA SER A 9 12.99 -0.85 -11.11
C SER A 9 12.51 -0.91 -12.56
N GLY A 10 12.91 -1.95 -13.31
CA GLY A 10 12.43 -2.19 -14.67
C GLY A 10 10.95 -2.52 -14.70
N LEU A 11 10.47 -3.35 -13.77
CA LEU A 11 9.03 -3.65 -13.65
C LEU A 11 8.21 -2.40 -13.33
N PHE A 12 8.69 -1.59 -12.39
CA PHE A 12 8.06 -0.33 -12.01
C PHE A 12 8.05 0.67 -13.17
N TYR A 13 9.17 0.84 -13.86
CA TYR A 13 9.28 1.70 -15.02
C TYR A 13 8.35 1.26 -16.16
N GLY A 14 8.26 -0.05 -16.41
CA GLY A 14 7.32 -0.62 -17.37
C GLY A 14 5.87 -0.34 -17.02
N ALA A 15 5.49 -0.52 -15.75
CA ALA A 15 4.14 -0.20 -15.26
C ALA A 15 3.82 1.29 -15.41
N VAL A 16 4.76 2.17 -15.08
CA VAL A 16 4.59 3.62 -15.23
C VAL A 16 4.42 4.00 -16.70
N LYS A 17 5.30 3.52 -17.59
CA LYS A 17 5.19 3.77 -19.04
C LYS A 17 3.89 3.25 -19.64
N TYR A 18 3.44 2.08 -19.19
CA TYR A 18 2.15 1.53 -19.59
C TYR A 18 0.99 2.43 -19.13
N SER A 19 1.01 2.90 -17.88
CA SER A 19 -0.04 3.80 -17.36
C SER A 19 -0.09 5.15 -18.10
N ILE A 20 1.07 5.67 -18.53
CA ILE A 20 1.16 6.89 -19.34
C ILE A 20 0.53 6.65 -20.71
N ASN A 21 0.88 5.53 -21.39
CA ASN A 21 0.35 5.19 -22.70
C ASN A 21 -1.16 4.90 -22.68
N GLN A 22 -1.67 4.36 -21.58
CA GLN A 22 -3.11 4.19 -21.36
C GLN A 22 -3.86 5.53 -21.15
N GLY A 23 -3.14 6.65 -21.03
CA GLY A 23 -3.75 7.96 -20.89
C GLY A 23 -4.13 8.31 -19.45
N VAL A 24 -3.66 7.56 -18.44
CA VAL A 24 -3.86 7.93 -17.03
C VAL A 24 -3.17 9.26 -16.69
N TRP A 25 -2.05 9.55 -17.39
CA TRP A 25 -1.23 10.75 -17.21
C TRP A 25 -1.03 11.53 -18.52
N GLY A 26 -1.78 11.18 -19.57
CA GLY A 26 -1.58 11.65 -20.95
C GLY A 26 -2.61 12.67 -21.41
N SER A 27 -3.03 12.59 -22.68
CA SER A 27 -4.04 13.50 -23.23
C SER A 27 -5.44 13.18 -22.72
N SER A 28 -6.24 14.22 -22.47
CA SER A 28 -7.63 14.11 -22.01
C SER A 28 -8.49 13.22 -22.93
N VAL A 29 -8.23 13.26 -24.25
CA VAL A 29 -8.93 12.44 -25.24
C VAL A 29 -8.71 10.95 -25.00
N ARG A 30 -7.48 10.54 -24.69
CA ARG A 30 -7.16 9.13 -24.42
C ARG A 30 -7.73 8.67 -23.08
N THR A 31 -7.73 9.55 -22.07
CA THR A 31 -8.36 9.28 -20.78
C THR A 31 -9.88 9.08 -20.92
N THR A 32 -10.56 9.89 -21.74
CA THR A 32 -12.00 9.73 -21.99
C THR A 32 -12.31 8.43 -22.72
N GLN A 33 -11.50 8.03 -23.70
CA GLN A 33 -11.64 6.72 -24.34
C GLN A 33 -11.45 5.57 -23.35
N LEU A 34 -10.39 5.62 -22.53
CA LEU A 34 -10.16 4.62 -21.49
C LEU A 34 -11.34 4.53 -20.50
N TYR A 35 -11.91 5.66 -20.11
CA TYR A 35 -13.09 5.70 -19.24
C TYR A 35 -14.30 4.99 -19.87
N ASN A 36 -14.54 5.22 -21.16
CA ASN A 36 -15.62 4.57 -21.90
C ASN A 36 -15.37 3.07 -22.06
N ASP A 37 -14.15 2.67 -22.43
CA ASP A 37 -13.76 1.25 -22.60
C ASP A 37 -13.93 0.47 -21.27
N ILE A 38 -13.52 1.08 -20.15
CA ILE A 38 -13.72 0.52 -18.81
C ILE A 38 -15.22 0.45 -18.48
N GLY A 39 -15.98 1.51 -18.77
CA GLY A 39 -17.43 1.55 -18.58
C GLY A 39 -18.16 0.45 -19.36
N GLU A 40 -17.79 0.23 -20.61
CA GLU A 40 -18.34 -0.82 -21.48
C GLU A 40 -17.98 -2.22 -20.98
N GLY A 41 -16.73 -2.43 -20.55
CA GLY A 41 -16.30 -3.71 -19.97
C GLY A 41 -16.93 -4.02 -18.60
N LEU A 42 -17.23 -3.01 -17.80
CA LEU A 42 -17.91 -3.16 -16.51
C LEU A 42 -19.43 -3.25 -16.64
N SER A 43 -20.03 -2.69 -17.69
CA SER A 43 -21.49 -2.69 -17.94
C SER A 43 -22.17 -4.07 -17.78
N PRO A 44 -21.69 -5.17 -18.39
CA PRO A 44 -22.35 -6.48 -18.25
C PRO A 44 -22.24 -7.06 -16.84
N HIS A 45 -21.15 -6.76 -16.10
CA HIS A 45 -20.91 -7.30 -14.77
C HIS A 45 -21.48 -6.42 -13.65
N TRP A 46 -21.68 -5.13 -13.91
CA TRP A 46 -22.26 -4.18 -12.96
C TRP A 46 -23.68 -4.58 -12.56
N THR A 47 -24.45 -5.14 -13.51
CA THR A 47 -25.81 -5.62 -13.28
C THR A 47 -25.82 -6.84 -12.34
N GLU A 48 -24.87 -7.76 -12.48
CA GLU A 48 -24.75 -8.93 -11.59
C GLU A 48 -24.24 -8.54 -10.19
N VAL A 49 -23.29 -7.60 -10.12
CA VAL A 49 -22.75 -7.07 -8.86
C VAL A 49 -23.80 -6.29 -8.09
N LYS A 50 -24.61 -5.47 -8.78
CA LYS A 50 -25.75 -4.75 -8.19
C LYS A 50 -26.79 -5.69 -7.59
N ASN A 51 -26.96 -6.89 -8.16
CA ASN A 51 -27.90 -7.89 -7.64
C ASN A 51 -27.33 -8.69 -6.45
N LYS A 52 -26.01 -8.89 -6.36
CA LYS A 52 -25.36 -9.63 -5.27
C LYS A 52 -24.97 -8.77 -4.07
N ILE A 53 -24.81 -7.47 -4.29
CA ILE A 53 -24.51 -6.52 -3.23
C ILE A 53 -25.79 -5.73 -2.95
N PRO A 54 -26.54 -6.02 -1.87
CA PRO A 54 -27.67 -5.20 -1.43
C PRO A 54 -27.17 -3.90 -0.79
N LEU A 55 -26.37 -3.14 -1.53
CA LEU A 55 -26.11 -1.74 -1.24
C LEU A 55 -27.15 -0.98 -2.05
N GLU A 56 -28.19 -0.47 -1.39
CA GLU A 56 -28.87 0.71 -1.90
C GLU A 56 -27.84 1.84 -1.90
N LEU A 57 -27.07 1.96 -2.99
CA LEU A 57 -26.27 3.14 -3.21
C LEU A 57 -27.27 4.30 -3.27
N PRO A 58 -27.26 5.23 -2.29
CA PRO A 58 -28.11 6.39 -2.39
C PRO A 58 -27.80 7.07 -3.72
N LEU A 59 -28.85 7.49 -4.44
CA LEU A 59 -28.73 8.21 -5.72
C LEU A 59 -27.56 9.19 -5.59
N LEU A 60 -26.55 9.01 -6.46
CA LEU A 60 -25.39 9.87 -6.48
C LEU A 60 -25.91 11.31 -6.45
N PRO A 61 -25.52 12.09 -5.43
CA PRO A 61 -26.15 13.37 -5.18
C PRO A 61 -25.89 14.26 -6.40
N SER A 62 -26.80 15.21 -6.68
CA SER A 62 -26.81 15.98 -7.93
C SER A 62 -25.40 16.50 -8.25
N THR A 63 -25.04 16.66 -9.54
CA THR A 63 -23.65 16.87 -10.00
C THR A 63 -22.81 17.88 -9.18
N GLY A 64 -23.44 18.89 -8.56
CA GLY A 64 -22.80 19.81 -7.61
C GLY A 64 -22.37 19.18 -6.27
N GLU A 65 -23.19 18.32 -5.67
CA GLU A 65 -22.92 17.64 -4.40
C GLU A 65 -21.89 16.51 -4.57
N ALA A 66 -21.93 15.75 -5.67
CA ALA A 66 -20.88 14.79 -6.00
C ALA A 66 -19.51 15.49 -6.19
N CYS A 67 -19.52 16.68 -6.82
CA CYS A 67 -18.33 17.51 -6.96
C CYS A 67 -17.82 18.01 -5.59
N PHE A 68 -18.71 18.36 -4.67
CA PHE A 68 -18.36 18.72 -3.29
C PHE A 68 -17.72 17.55 -2.54
N VAL A 69 -18.32 16.36 -2.61
CA VAL A 69 -17.79 15.14 -1.97
C VAL A 69 -16.40 14.81 -2.52
N ALA A 70 -16.23 14.84 -3.84
CA ALA A 70 -14.93 14.60 -4.47
C ALA A 70 -13.87 15.61 -3.99
N LYS A 71 -14.21 16.91 -3.97
CA LYS A 71 -13.31 17.97 -3.46
C LYS A 71 -12.99 17.78 -1.98
N TYR A 72 -13.98 17.43 -1.17
CA TYR A 72 -13.81 17.23 0.27
C TYR A 72 -12.86 16.06 0.56
N TYR A 73 -13.08 14.89 -0.07
CA TYR A 73 -12.22 13.72 0.11
C TYR A 73 -10.82 13.93 -0.47
N TYR A 74 -10.71 14.62 -1.60
CA TYR A 74 -9.40 14.99 -2.14
C TYR A 74 -8.61 15.85 -1.14
N ASN A 75 -9.24 16.89 -0.59
CA ASN A 75 -8.61 17.78 0.40
C ASN A 75 -8.25 17.05 1.70
N GLN A 76 -9.13 16.15 2.18
CA GLN A 76 -8.84 15.33 3.35
C GLN A 76 -7.69 14.35 3.07
N GLY A 77 -7.66 13.75 1.88
CA GLY A 77 -6.57 12.88 1.43
C GLY A 77 -5.24 13.60 1.43
N VAL A 78 -5.16 14.77 0.78
CA VAL A 78 -3.94 15.58 0.73
C VAL A 78 -3.48 15.96 2.14
N LYS A 79 -4.38 16.48 2.99
CA LYS A 79 -4.05 16.83 4.38
C LYS A 79 -3.56 15.62 5.19
N GLY A 80 -4.22 14.47 5.02
CA GLY A 80 -3.86 13.21 5.68
C GLY A 80 -2.48 12.73 5.26
N THR A 81 -2.18 12.72 3.96
CA THR A 81 -0.88 12.30 3.41
C THR A 81 0.25 13.20 3.90
N PHE A 82 0.09 14.52 3.88
CA PHE A 82 1.11 15.43 4.40
C PHE A 82 1.31 15.30 5.91
N ASN A 83 0.24 15.11 6.69
CA ASN A 83 0.35 14.84 8.13
C ASN A 83 1.07 13.50 8.40
N PHE A 84 0.82 12.48 7.58
CA PHE A 84 1.55 11.21 7.65
C PHE A 84 3.04 11.38 7.31
N LEU A 85 3.36 12.06 6.20
CA LEU A 85 4.74 12.39 5.82
C LEU A 85 5.47 13.17 6.92
N HIS A 86 4.79 14.11 7.56
CA HIS A 86 5.34 14.87 8.68
C HIS A 86 5.60 13.99 9.92
N ARG A 87 4.75 12.98 10.17
CA ARG A 87 4.93 12.03 11.28
C ARG A 87 5.85 10.86 10.94
N LEU A 88 6.16 10.66 9.67
CA LEU A 88 6.96 9.55 9.16
C LEU A 88 8.37 9.46 9.80
N PRO A 89 9.11 10.56 10.01
CA PRO A 89 10.39 10.52 10.73
C PRO A 89 10.26 10.00 12.17
N CYS A 90 9.16 10.35 12.86
CA CYS A 90 8.89 9.86 14.22
C CYS A 90 8.60 8.36 14.23
N HIS A 91 7.80 7.87 13.28
CA HIS A 91 7.53 6.44 13.13
C HIS A 91 8.78 5.64 12.77
N ILE A 92 9.65 6.16 11.89
CA ILE A 92 10.93 5.54 11.56
C ILE A 92 11.84 5.50 12.79
N GLY A 93 11.94 6.60 13.55
CA GLY A 93 12.73 6.65 14.78
C GLY A 93 12.27 5.65 15.83
N GLN A 94 10.95 5.52 16.01
CA GLN A 94 10.36 4.52 16.91
C GLN A 94 10.64 3.08 16.45
N LEU A 95 10.56 2.83 15.15
CA LEU A 95 10.85 1.51 14.58
C LEU A 95 12.34 1.17 14.72
N ALA A 96 13.23 2.12 14.44
CA ALA A 96 14.67 1.96 14.61
C ALA A 96 15.05 1.70 16.08
N LYS A 97 14.41 2.42 17.02
CA LYS A 97 14.61 2.19 18.45
C LYS A 97 14.16 0.78 18.86
N LYS A 98 12.97 0.36 18.46
CA LYS A 98 12.47 -1.00 18.71
C LYS A 98 13.35 -2.09 18.11
N ALA A 99 13.89 -1.87 16.91
CA ALA A 99 14.81 -2.81 16.29
C ALA A 99 16.12 -2.92 17.10
N LYS A 100 16.68 -1.80 17.55
CA LYS A 100 17.86 -1.78 18.41
C LYS A 100 17.59 -2.48 19.75
N ASP A 101 16.47 -2.18 20.38
CA ASP A 101 16.10 -2.75 21.68
C ASP A 101 15.86 -4.27 21.56
N ALA A 102 15.21 -4.73 20.49
CA ALA A 102 15.00 -6.16 20.23
C ALA A 102 16.32 -6.92 19.96
N VAL A 103 17.23 -6.32 19.19
CA VAL A 103 18.57 -6.88 18.95
C VAL A 103 19.38 -6.92 20.24
N GLY A 104 19.37 -5.85 21.03
CA GLY A 104 20.02 -5.79 22.33
C GLY A 104 19.48 -6.85 23.30
N SER A 105 18.15 -7.01 23.39
CA SER A 105 17.55 -8.05 24.22
C SER A 105 17.91 -9.46 23.75
N ALA A 106 18.02 -9.69 22.44
CA ALA A 106 18.43 -10.98 21.90
C ALA A 106 19.90 -11.31 22.25
N PHE A 107 20.78 -10.31 22.26
CA PHE A 107 22.16 -10.49 22.69
C PHE A 107 22.28 -10.75 24.19
N SER A 108 21.52 -10.03 25.03
CA SER A 108 21.49 -10.30 26.48
C SER A 108 20.92 -11.69 26.80
N SER A 109 19.86 -12.12 26.12
CA SER A 109 19.33 -13.48 26.27
C SER A 109 20.27 -14.57 25.77
N PHE A 110 21.20 -14.26 24.87
CA PHE A 110 22.24 -15.18 24.43
C PHE A 110 23.37 -15.30 25.47
N GLU A 111 23.72 -14.21 26.14
CA GLU A 111 24.74 -14.18 27.20
C GLU A 111 24.27 -14.86 28.48
N GLU A 112 22.95 -14.90 28.73
CA GLU A 112 22.33 -15.59 29.87
C GLU A 112 21.96 -17.06 29.57
N ALA A 113 22.39 -17.61 28.43
CA ALA A 113 22.27 -19.05 28.18
C ALA A 113 23.23 -19.81 29.11
N PRO A 114 22.75 -20.72 29.99
CA PRO A 114 23.60 -21.39 30.95
C PRO A 114 24.62 -22.27 30.24
N ALA A 115 25.86 -22.27 30.72
CA ALA A 115 26.92 -23.16 30.26
C ALA A 115 26.41 -24.62 30.24
N PRO A 116 26.74 -25.42 29.21
CA PRO A 116 26.26 -26.79 29.11
C PRO A 116 26.67 -27.56 30.37
N ALA A 117 25.65 -28.06 31.10
CA ALA A 117 25.85 -28.92 32.24
C ALA A 117 26.75 -30.09 31.83
N ALA A 118 27.86 -30.24 32.55
CA ALA A 118 28.85 -31.29 32.34
C ALA A 118 28.14 -32.66 32.27
N ALA A 119 28.41 -33.39 31.19
CA ALA A 119 27.88 -34.74 30.98
C ALA A 119 28.32 -35.68 32.14
N PRO A 120 27.45 -36.58 32.61
CA PRO A 120 27.81 -37.52 33.67
C PRO A 120 28.88 -38.49 33.16
N VAL A 121 29.99 -38.54 33.90
CA VAL A 121 31.07 -39.53 33.74
C VAL A 121 30.47 -40.91 34.00
N LYS A 122 30.58 -41.82 33.01
CA LYS A 122 30.27 -43.23 33.18
C LYS A 122 31.42 -43.90 33.94
N ASP A 123 31.16 -44.29 35.18
CA ASP A 123 32.04 -45.20 35.91
C ASP A 123 32.01 -46.61 35.30
N LYS A 124 33.15 -47.28 35.46
CA LYS A 124 33.67 -48.40 34.70
C LYS A 124 33.22 -49.76 35.22
#